data_AF-A0A8T4LVF5-F1
#
_entry.id   AF-A0A8T4LVF5-F1
#
_cell.length_a   1.000
_cell.length_b   1.000
_cell.length_c   1.000
_cell.angle_alpha   90.00
_cell.angle_beta   90.00
_cell.angle_gamma   90.00
#
_symmetry.space_group_name_H-M   'P 1'
#
loop_
_entity.id
_entity.type
_entity.pdbx_description
1 polymer ?
#
loop_
_entity_poly.entity_id
_entity_poly.type
_entity_poly.pdbx_seq_one_letter_code
_entity_poly.pdbx_strand_id
1 'polypeptide(L)'
;MKLSKIGDIVLRYLILVLVAFPNLWIFYLIFTPLTIYPIYFILKLFFDVSLMSNFIVINKILTVEIISACIAGAAYYFLLVLNLSTPKIDFKHRASIIIFSFTTLLILNIFRILILILIARGGTSFFDLTHEIFWYGLSTVFVIVIWFSSVRIFRVKEIPFYSDLKYLYKKSHLND
;
A
#
# COMPACT_ATOMS: atom_id res chain seq x y z
N MET A 1 24.13 17.22 -1.72
CA MET A 1 25.31 16.41 -2.12
C MET A 1 24.90 15.52 -3.29
N LYS A 2 25.49 15.67 -4.49
CA LYS A 2 25.19 14.76 -5.61
C LYS A 2 25.91 13.43 -5.35
N LEU A 3 25.18 12.38 -4.96
CA LEU A 3 25.76 11.04 -4.89
C LEU A 3 26.20 10.60 -6.29
N SER A 4 27.26 9.80 -6.36
CA SER A 4 27.58 9.06 -7.58
C SER A 4 26.38 8.17 -7.97
N LYS A 5 26.22 7.84 -9.26
CA LYS A 5 25.10 6.98 -9.71
C LYS A 5 25.05 5.64 -8.96
N ILE A 6 26.21 5.06 -8.65
CA ILE A 6 26.33 3.84 -7.85
C ILE A 6 25.88 4.09 -6.41
N GLY A 7 26.29 5.22 -5.82
CA GLY A 7 25.86 5.61 -4.48
C GLY A 7 24.35 5.79 -4.35
N ASP A 8 23.69 6.40 -5.35
CA ASP A 8 22.22 6.52 -5.38
C ASP A 8 21.53 5.15 -5.43
N ILE A 9 22.03 4.23 -6.27
CA ILE A 9 21.54 2.84 -6.32
C ILE A 9 21.68 2.22 -4.93
N VAL A 10 22.89 2.17 -4.37
CA VAL A 10 23.15 1.55 -3.06
C VAL A 10 22.23 2.13 -1.99
N LEU A 11 22.07 3.46 -1.94
CA LEU A 11 21.21 4.12 -0.97
C LEU A 11 19.73 3.69 -1.13
N ARG A 12 19.19 3.65 -2.35
CA ARG A 12 17.80 3.25 -2.60
C ARG A 12 17.54 1.81 -2.17
N TYR A 13 18.44 0.89 -2.51
CA TYR A 13 18.29 -0.53 -2.12
C TYR A 13 18.55 -0.75 -0.63
N LEU A 14 19.47 -0.01 -0.01
CA LEU A 14 19.68 -0.05 1.44
C LEU A 14 18.42 0.37 2.19
N ILE A 15 17.76 1.46 1.76
CA ILE A 15 16.48 1.90 2.34
C ILE A 15 15.43 0.79 2.22
N LEU A 16 15.34 0.11 1.07
CA LEU A 16 14.40 -0.99 0.90
C LEU A 16 14.65 -2.14 1.87
N VAL A 17 15.90 -2.56 2.04
CA VAL A 17 16.27 -3.62 2.99
C VAL A 17 15.97 -3.20 4.43
N LEU A 18 16.31 -1.96 4.82
CA LEU A 18 16.06 -1.45 6.17
C LEU A 18 14.56 -1.36 6.48
N VAL A 19 13.73 -0.98 5.51
CA VAL A 19 12.27 -0.94 5.67
C VAL A 19 11.66 -2.35 5.72
N ALA A 20 12.26 -3.33 5.04
CA ALA A 20 11.81 -4.72 5.07
C ALA A 20 12.16 -5.44 6.38
N PHE A 21 13.32 -5.13 6.97
CA PHE A 21 13.86 -5.80 8.16
C PHE A 21 12.89 -5.88 9.36
N PRO A 22 12.15 -4.82 9.74
CA PRO A 22 11.18 -4.88 10.83
C PRO A 22 9.83 -5.52 10.43
N ASN A 23 9.79 -6.39 9.43
CA ASN A 23 8.60 -7.17 9.04
C ASN A 23 7.34 -6.31 8.81
N LEU A 24 7.45 -5.26 8.00
CA LEU A 24 6.35 -4.35 7.64
C LEU A 24 5.73 -3.56 8.82
N TRP A 25 6.30 -3.66 10.03
CA TRP A 25 5.76 -3.04 11.24
C TRP A 25 5.53 -1.53 11.09
N ILE A 26 6.41 -0.83 10.38
CA ILE A 26 6.29 0.61 10.09
C ILE A 26 4.97 0.92 9.36
N PHE A 27 4.58 0.08 8.39
CA PHE A 27 3.32 0.26 7.67
C PHE A 27 2.12 0.03 8.58
N TYR A 28 2.15 -0.99 9.42
CA TYR A 28 1.06 -1.23 10.36
C TYR A 28 0.96 -0.11 11.40
N LEU A 29 2.08 0.39 11.92
CA LEU A 29 2.08 1.49 12.89
C LEU A 29 1.42 2.76 12.33
N ILE A 30 1.69 3.09 11.06
CA ILE A 30 1.17 4.29 10.41
C ILE A 30 -0.26 4.08 9.89
N PHE A 31 -0.50 3.00 9.16
CA PHE A 31 -1.76 2.81 8.42
C PHE A 31 -2.87 2.20 9.25
N THR A 32 -2.59 1.55 10.38
CA THR A 32 -3.65 1.06 11.29
C THR A 32 -4.54 2.20 11.81
N PRO A 33 -4.01 3.25 12.47
CA PRO A 33 -4.85 4.35 12.94
C PRO A 33 -5.49 5.10 11.76
N LEU A 34 -4.77 5.27 10.65
CA LEU A 34 -5.30 5.92 9.45
C LEU A 34 -6.40 5.12 8.75
N THR A 35 -6.55 3.83 9.07
CA THR A 35 -7.63 3.00 8.54
C THR A 35 -8.79 2.93 9.52
N ILE A 36 -8.52 2.63 10.80
CA ILE A 36 -9.55 2.43 11.83
C ILE A 36 -10.34 3.71 12.10
N TYR A 37 -9.67 4.86 12.31
CA TYR A 37 -10.37 6.09 12.69
C TYR A 37 -11.30 6.61 11.59
N PRO A 38 -10.91 6.67 10.31
CA PRO A 38 -11.83 7.05 9.24
C PRO A 38 -13.02 6.10 9.10
N ILE A 39 -12.80 4.79 9.22
CA ILE A 39 -13.89 3.80 9.14
C ILE A 39 -14.86 4.01 10.31
N TYR A 40 -14.34 4.12 11.54
CA TYR A 40 -15.15 4.41 12.72
C TYR A 40 -15.97 5.70 12.54
N PHE A 41 -15.32 6.78 12.10
CA PHE A 41 -15.96 8.07 11.88
C PHE A 41 -17.09 7.97 10.86
N ILE A 42 -16.86 7.32 9.71
CA ILE A 42 -17.87 7.14 8.67
C ILE A 42 -19.04 6.30 9.17
N LEU A 43 -18.78 5.18 9.83
CA LEU A 43 -19.85 4.29 10.32
C LEU A 43 -20.70 4.96 11.41
N LYS A 44 -20.07 5.77 12.27
CA LYS A 44 -20.78 6.52 13.33
C LYS A 44 -21.81 7.51 12.78
N LEU A 45 -21.68 7.96 11.52
CA LEU A 45 -22.67 8.82 10.89
C LEU A 45 -24.00 8.10 10.59
N PHE A 46 -23.97 6.77 10.50
CA PHE A 46 -25.13 5.96 10.09
C PHE A 46 -25.62 4.99 11.15
N PHE A 47 -24.77 4.58 12.10
CA PHE A 47 -25.05 3.52 13.08
C PHE A 47 -24.57 3.89 14.49
N ASP A 48 -25.06 3.17 15.50
CA ASP A 48 -24.51 3.24 16.85
C ASP A 48 -23.22 2.41 16.90
N VAL A 49 -22.07 3.09 16.97
CA VAL A 49 -20.75 2.47 16.84
C VAL A 49 -19.90 2.79 18.06
N SER A 50 -19.31 1.74 18.64
CA SER A 50 -18.26 1.85 19.66
C SER A 50 -16.95 1.27 19.14
N LEU A 51 -15.83 1.89 19.52
CA LEU A 51 -14.48 1.48 19.14
C LEU A 51 -13.75 0.97 20.38
N MET A 52 -13.27 -0.27 20.33
CA MET A 52 -12.46 -0.89 21.38
C MET A 52 -11.16 -1.40 20.76
N SER A 53 -10.11 -0.60 20.81
CA SER A 53 -8.82 -0.89 20.15
C SER A 53 -9.01 -1.16 18.65
N ASN A 54 -8.90 -2.43 18.20
CA ASN A 54 -9.08 -2.85 16.80
C ASN A 54 -10.48 -3.39 16.49
N PHE A 55 -11.37 -3.43 17.47
CA PHE A 55 -12.74 -3.90 17.31
C PHE A 55 -13.70 -2.74 17.11
N ILE A 56 -14.51 -2.84 16.06
CA ILE A 56 -15.61 -1.94 15.77
C ILE A 56 -16.91 -2.69 16.06
N VAL A 57 -17.65 -2.24 17.07
CA VAL A 57 -18.93 -2.85 17.46
C VAL A 57 -20.07 -1.97 16.95
N ILE A 58 -20.94 -2.54 16.13
CA ILE A 58 -22.04 -1.86 15.44
C ILE A 58 -23.37 -2.36 15.99
N ASN A 59 -24.19 -1.45 16.50
CA ASN A 59 -25.51 -1.70 17.11
C ASN A 59 -25.50 -2.80 18.18
N LYS A 60 -24.36 -3.02 18.86
CA LYS A 60 -24.13 -4.07 19.88
C LYS A 60 -24.34 -5.51 19.38
N ILE A 61 -24.50 -5.73 18.07
CA ILE A 61 -24.82 -7.04 17.48
C ILE A 61 -23.66 -7.52 16.60
N LEU A 62 -23.13 -6.64 15.74
CA LEU A 62 -22.06 -6.99 14.81
C LEU A 62 -20.73 -6.48 15.34
N THR A 63 -19.76 -7.38 15.47
CA THR A 63 -18.39 -7.03 15.87
C THR A 63 -17.46 -7.30 14.70
N VAL A 64 -16.70 -6.29 14.31
CA VAL A 64 -15.74 -6.36 13.19
C VAL A 64 -14.34 -6.09 13.74
N GLU A 65 -13.46 -7.07 13.60
CA GLU A 65 -12.05 -6.93 13.96
C GLU A 65 -11.24 -6.46 12.75
N ILE A 66 -10.48 -5.38 12.90
CA ILE A 66 -9.55 -4.89 11.87
C ILE A 66 -8.21 -5.60 12.05
N ILE A 67 -7.97 -6.63 11.24
CA ILE A 67 -6.72 -7.39 11.22
C ILE A 67 -5.68 -6.77 10.28
N SER A 68 -4.42 -7.22 10.37
CA SER A 68 -3.30 -6.77 9.53
C SER A 68 -3.57 -6.88 8.01
N ALA A 69 -4.37 -7.86 7.58
CA ALA A 69 -4.74 -8.02 6.16
C ALA A 69 -5.64 -6.87 5.67
N CYS A 70 -6.50 -6.32 6.54
CA CYS A 70 -7.37 -5.18 6.24
C CYS A 70 -6.58 -3.89 6.00
N ILE A 71 -5.45 -3.74 6.68
CA ILE A 71 -4.55 -2.57 6.55
C ILE A 71 -3.72 -2.65 5.27
N ALA A 72 -3.52 -3.84 4.69
CA ALA A 72 -2.76 -4.06 3.45
C ALA A 72 -1.30 -3.59 3.50
N GLY A 73 -0.61 -3.79 4.64
CA GLY A 73 0.79 -3.39 4.83
C GLY A 73 1.74 -3.86 3.72
N ALA A 74 1.57 -5.10 3.23
CA ALA A 74 2.36 -5.65 2.13
C ALA A 74 2.17 -4.88 0.80
N ALA A 75 0.97 -4.39 0.51
CA ALA A 75 0.69 -3.62 -0.70
C ALA A 75 1.34 -2.23 -0.65
N TYR A 76 1.34 -1.57 0.50
CA TYR A 76 2.09 -0.32 0.70
C TYR A 76 3.59 -0.53 0.50
N TYR A 77 4.13 -1.60 1.07
CA TYR A 77 5.54 -1.94 0.89
C TYR A 77 5.87 -2.22 -0.57
N PHE A 78 5.04 -2.97 -1.28
CA PHE A 78 5.28 -3.25 -2.69
C PHE A 78 5.25 -1.97 -3.55
N LEU A 79 4.30 -1.06 -3.30
CA LEU A 79 4.28 0.25 -3.96
C LEU A 79 5.52 1.09 -3.64
N LEU A 80 6.05 0.99 -2.41
CA LEU A 80 7.30 1.64 -2.02
C LEU A 80 8.49 1.04 -2.77
N VAL A 81 8.55 -0.28 -2.88
CA VAL A 81 9.57 -1.02 -3.63
C VAL A 81 9.59 -0.57 -5.08
N LEU A 82 8.44 -0.52 -5.76
CA LEU A 82 8.37 -0.06 -7.16
C LEU A 82 8.84 1.38 -7.32
N ASN A 83 8.45 2.27 -6.40
CA ASN A 83 8.86 3.68 -6.43
C ASN A 83 10.36 3.89 -6.19
N LEU A 84 10.93 3.22 -5.18
CA LEU A 84 12.35 3.37 -4.84
C LEU A 84 13.27 2.61 -5.79
N SER A 85 12.82 1.51 -6.39
CA SER A 85 13.59 0.78 -7.41
C SER A 85 13.55 1.44 -8.79
N THR A 86 12.76 2.51 -8.98
CA THR A 86 12.74 3.27 -10.24
C THR A 86 13.78 4.39 -10.23
N PRO A 87 14.80 4.35 -11.11
CA PRO A 87 15.85 5.36 -11.13
C PRO A 87 15.43 6.68 -11.79
N LYS A 88 16.29 7.69 -11.63
CA LYS A 88 16.17 9.03 -12.27
C LYS A 88 14.86 9.78 -11.97
N ILE A 89 14.24 9.49 -10.83
CA ILE A 89 13.15 10.30 -10.28
C ILE A 89 13.73 11.22 -9.21
N ASP A 90 13.54 12.53 -9.38
CA ASP A 90 13.91 13.55 -8.40
C ASP A 90 13.22 13.30 -7.06
N PHE A 91 13.88 13.63 -5.95
CA PHE A 91 13.36 13.36 -4.60
C PHE A 91 11.95 13.92 -4.36
N LYS A 92 11.68 15.17 -4.78
CA LYS A 92 10.36 15.79 -4.67
C LYS A 92 9.30 15.04 -5.48
N HIS A 93 9.62 14.69 -6.72
CA HIS A 93 8.72 13.91 -7.58
C HIS A 93 8.46 12.52 -6.99
N ARG A 94 9.49 11.86 -6.46
CA ARG A 94 9.36 10.55 -5.83
C ARG A 94 8.45 10.59 -4.61
N ALA A 95 8.63 11.58 -3.74
CA ALA A 95 7.76 11.79 -2.60
C ALA A 95 6.30 11.99 -3.04
N SER A 96 6.05 12.81 -4.08
CA SER A 96 4.71 12.99 -4.62
C SER A 96 4.09 11.70 -5.16
N ILE A 97 4.88 10.87 -5.87
CA ILE A 97 4.37 9.58 -6.37
C ILE A 97 4.03 8.65 -5.20
N ILE A 98 4.91 8.52 -4.21
CA ILE A 98 4.68 7.66 -3.03
C ILE A 98 3.43 8.13 -2.27
N ILE A 99 3.30 9.43 -2.01
CA ILE A 99 2.13 10.01 -1.34
C ILE A 99 0.86 9.72 -2.13
N PHE A 100 0.88 9.92 -3.45
CA PHE A 100 -0.25 9.61 -4.32
C PHE A 100 -0.63 8.12 -4.26
N SER A 101 0.35 7.22 -4.42
CA SER A 101 0.12 5.77 -4.38
C SER A 101 -0.43 5.33 -3.02
N PHE A 102 0.13 5.82 -1.93
CA PHE A 102 -0.29 5.47 -0.57
C PHE A 102 -1.68 6.02 -0.24
N THR A 103 -1.96 7.27 -0.60
CA THR A 103 -3.26 7.88 -0.36
C THR A 103 -4.35 7.18 -1.15
N THR A 104 -4.08 6.85 -2.43
CA THR A 104 -5.03 6.12 -3.27
C THR A 104 -5.31 4.72 -2.70
N LEU A 105 -4.27 3.99 -2.29
CA LEU A 105 -4.44 2.68 -1.68
C LEU A 105 -5.23 2.76 -0.36
N LEU A 106 -4.96 3.78 0.46
CA LEU A 106 -5.69 4.00 1.73
C LEU A 106 -7.17 4.21 1.50
N ILE A 107 -7.52 5.07 0.53
CA ILE A 107 -8.91 5.35 0.18
C ILE A 107 -9.60 4.07 -0.30
N LEU A 108 -8.99 3.32 -1.22
CA LEU A 108 -9.56 2.06 -1.72
C LEU A 108 -9.71 1.01 -0.61
N ASN A 109 -8.76 0.92 0.32
CA ASN A 109 -8.84 0.01 1.46
C ASN A 109 -9.96 0.39 2.43
N ILE A 110 -10.14 1.68 2.73
CA ILE A 110 -11.26 2.16 3.55
C ILE A 110 -12.59 1.81 2.88
N PHE A 111 -12.74 2.09 1.58
CA PHE A 111 -13.95 1.71 0.84
C PHE A 111 -14.20 0.21 0.86
N ARG A 112 -13.17 -0.61 0.62
CA ARG A 112 -13.26 -2.07 0.72
C ARG A 112 -13.82 -2.51 2.07
N ILE A 113 -13.26 -2.00 3.17
CA ILE A 113 -13.69 -2.41 4.51
C ILE A 113 -15.13 -1.96 4.77
N LEU A 114 -15.50 -0.74 4.40
CA LEU A 114 -16.88 -0.26 4.55
C LEU A 114 -17.88 -1.15 3.78
N ILE A 115 -17.56 -1.53 2.55
CA ILE A 115 -18.40 -2.43 1.74
C ILE A 115 -18.55 -3.79 2.45
N LEU A 116 -17.45 -4.38 2.92
CA LEU A 116 -17.48 -5.67 3.62
C LEU A 116 -18.31 -5.61 4.91
N ILE A 117 -18.22 -4.53 5.67
CA ILE A 117 -19.02 -4.32 6.89
C ILE A 117 -20.52 -4.24 6.56
N LEU A 118 -20.88 -3.51 5.50
CA LEU A 118 -22.27 -3.40 5.06
C LEU A 118 -22.84 -4.74 4.58
N ILE A 119 -22.04 -5.53 3.85
CA ILE A 119 -22.43 -6.87 3.41
C ILE A 119 -22.57 -7.83 4.59
N ALA A 120 -21.62 -7.80 5.54
CA ALA A 120 -21.65 -8.64 6.74
C ALA A 120 -22.94 -8.43 7.56
N ARG A 121 -23.43 -7.18 7.61
CA ARG A 121 -24.72 -6.87 8.25
C ARG A 121 -25.92 -7.52 7.53
N GLY A 122 -25.86 -7.66 6.21
CA GLY A 122 -26.90 -8.28 5.38
C GLY A 122 -26.96 -9.80 5.48
N GLY A 123 -25.99 -10.45 6.13
CA GLY A 123 -25.92 -11.90 6.33
C GLY A 123 -24.62 -12.53 5.84
N THR A 124 -24.31 -13.73 6.32
CA THR A 124 -23.01 -14.40 6.11
C THR A 124 -22.83 -15.00 4.71
N SER A 125 -23.92 -15.37 4.03
CA SER A 125 -23.84 -16.14 2.77
C SER A 125 -23.10 -15.41 1.64
N PHE A 126 -23.11 -14.07 1.61
CA PHE A 126 -22.37 -13.29 0.61
C PHE A 126 -21.04 -12.76 1.14
N PHE A 127 -20.82 -12.81 2.45
CA PHE A 127 -19.64 -12.24 3.08
C PHE A 127 -18.38 -13.01 2.68
N ASP A 128 -18.37 -14.34 2.83
CA ASP A 128 -17.18 -15.15 2.59
C ASP A 128 -16.72 -15.07 1.12
N LEU A 129 -17.67 -15.21 0.18
CA LEU A 129 -17.39 -15.08 -1.25
C LEU A 129 -16.83 -13.69 -1.59
N THR A 130 -17.49 -12.63 -1.09
CA THR A 130 -17.04 -11.26 -1.38
C THR A 130 -15.68 -10.99 -0.75
N HIS A 131 -15.47 -11.44 0.49
CA HIS A 131 -14.20 -11.30 1.20
C HIS A 131 -13.05 -11.94 0.43
N GLU A 132 -13.20 -13.19 -0.05
CA GLU A 132 -12.17 -13.87 -0.84
C GLU A 132 -11.88 -13.16 -2.18
N ILE A 133 -12.92 -12.70 -2.88
CA ILE A 133 -12.76 -11.95 -4.16
C ILE A 133 -11.97 -10.66 -3.92
N PHE A 134 -12.32 -9.89 -2.88
CA PHE A 134 -11.60 -8.66 -2.54
C PHE A 134 -10.18 -8.94 -2.07
N TRP A 135 -9.96 -10.04 -1.36
CA TRP A 135 -8.65 -10.39 -0.83
C TRP A 135 -7.70 -10.90 -1.91
N TYR A 136 -8.04 -11.97 -2.62
CA TYR A 136 -7.13 -12.60 -3.58
C TYR A 136 -7.14 -11.92 -4.96
N GLY A 137 -8.30 -11.51 -5.43
CA GLY A 137 -8.43 -10.90 -6.76
C GLY A 137 -8.13 -9.41 -6.73
N LEU A 138 -8.97 -8.66 -6.03
CA LEU A 138 -9.03 -7.21 -6.19
C LEU A 138 -7.80 -6.49 -5.60
N SER A 139 -7.20 -7.02 -4.53
CA SER A 139 -6.05 -6.40 -3.87
C SER A 139 -4.81 -6.32 -4.79
N THR A 140 -4.54 -7.37 -5.58
CA THR A 140 -3.44 -7.36 -6.56
C THR A 140 -3.74 -6.39 -7.70
N VAL A 141 -4.98 -6.38 -8.19
CA VAL A 141 -5.42 -5.48 -9.25
C VAL A 141 -5.28 -4.02 -8.81
N PHE A 142 -5.67 -3.68 -7.59
CA PHE A 142 -5.51 -2.32 -7.05
C PHE A 142 -4.06 -1.86 -7.09
N VAL A 143 -3.13 -2.68 -6.62
CA VAL A 143 -1.71 -2.34 -6.63
C VAL A 143 -1.19 -2.10 -8.04
N ILE A 144 -1.54 -2.97 -8.99
CA ILE A 144 -1.17 -2.85 -10.40
C ILE A 144 -1.74 -1.56 -10.99
N VAL A 145 -3.04 -1.31 -10.81
CA VAL A 145 -3.73 -0.13 -11.34
C VAL A 145 -3.15 1.16 -10.74
N ILE A 146 -2.91 1.20 -9.43
CA ILE A 146 -2.30 2.35 -8.74
C ILE A 146 -0.90 2.61 -9.30
N TRP A 147 -0.09 1.56 -9.48
CA TRP A 147 1.26 1.73 -10.02
C TRP A 147 1.24 2.28 -11.45
N PHE A 148 0.48 1.65 -12.35
CA PHE A 148 0.39 2.13 -13.74
C PHE A 148 -0.21 3.54 -13.84
N SER A 149 -1.18 3.86 -12.99
CA SER A 149 -1.74 5.22 -12.90
C SER A 149 -0.68 6.21 -12.43
N SER A 150 0.12 5.85 -11.44
CA SER A 150 1.24 6.66 -10.94
C SER A 150 2.28 6.91 -12.03
N VAL A 151 2.68 5.87 -12.78
CA VAL A 151 3.61 5.99 -13.92
C VAL A 151 3.06 6.93 -14.98
N ARG A 152 1.76 6.82 -15.32
CA ARG A 152 1.10 7.65 -16.32
C ARG A 152 0.95 9.11 -15.89
N ILE A 153 0.48 9.36 -14.66
CA ILE A 153 0.23 10.71 -14.12
C ILE A 153 1.54 11.48 -13.98
N PHE A 154 2.57 10.84 -13.42
CA PHE A 154 3.87 11.49 -13.16
C PHE A 154 4.88 11.31 -14.31
N ARG A 155 4.46 10.72 -15.44
CA ARG A 155 5.25 10.55 -16.67
C ARG A 155 6.61 9.88 -16.41
N VAL A 156 6.61 8.84 -15.59
CA VAL A 156 7.80 8.06 -15.26
C VAL A 156 8.25 7.28 -16.49
N LYS A 157 9.50 7.48 -16.93
CA LYS A 157 10.04 6.86 -18.16
C LYS A 157 10.88 5.60 -17.91
N GLU A 158 11.39 5.45 -16.69
CA GLU A 158 12.29 4.38 -16.31
C GLU A 158 11.53 3.21 -15.70
N ILE A 159 12.12 2.01 -15.77
CA ILE A 159 11.49 0.77 -15.31
C ILE A 159 12.12 0.38 -13.96
N PRO A 160 11.30 0.02 -12.94
CA PRO A 160 11.77 -0.56 -11.68
C PRO A 160 12.78 -1.67 -11.91
N PHE A 161 13.91 -1.65 -11.18
CA PHE A 161 15.00 -2.64 -11.23
C PHE A 161 15.75 -2.75 -12.57
N TYR A 162 15.04 -2.91 -13.69
CA TYR A 162 15.62 -3.15 -15.01
C TYR A 162 16.57 -2.04 -15.44
N SER A 163 16.19 -0.78 -15.24
CA SER A 163 17.04 0.35 -15.63
C SER A 163 18.35 0.40 -14.83
N ASP A 164 18.33 -0.03 -13.55
CA ASP A 164 19.53 -0.12 -12.71
C ASP A 164 20.40 -1.32 -13.09
N LEU A 165 19.80 -2.49 -13.29
CA LEU A 165 20.50 -3.70 -13.73
C LEU A 165 21.19 -3.49 -15.07
N LYS A 166 20.50 -2.86 -16.03
CA LYS A 166 21.05 -2.49 -17.34
C LYS A 166 22.25 -1.54 -17.21
N TYR A 167 22.20 -0.62 -16.26
CA TYR A 167 23.31 0.29 -15.98
C TYR A 167 24.51 -0.44 -15.39
N LEU A 168 24.31 -1.31 -14.40
CA LEU A 168 25.36 -2.10 -13.75
C LEU A 168 26.01 -3.10 -14.72
N TYR A 169 25.20 -3.79 -15.53
CA TYR A 169 25.69 -4.73 -16.54
C TYR A 169 26.67 -4.06 -17.51
N LYS A 170 26.31 -2.89 -18.04
CA LYS A 170 27.18 -2.09 -18.93
C LYS A 170 28.48 -1.62 -18.29
N LYS A 171 28.54 -1.56 -16.97
CA LYS A 171 29.72 -1.11 -16.21
C LYS A 171 30.51 -2.27 -15.60
N SER A 172 30.06 -3.51 -15.80
CA SER A 172 30.70 -4.72 -15.31
C SER A 172 31.61 -5.33 -16.37
N HIS A 173 32.59 -6.12 -15.94
CA HIS A 173 33.48 -6.91 -16.80
C HIS A 173 32.78 -8.03 -17.60
N LEU A 174 31.46 -8.17 -17.47
CA LEU A 174 30.65 -9.12 -18.26
C LEU A 174 30.34 -8.60 -19.67
N ASN A 175 30.67 -7.34 -19.97
CA ASN A 175 30.46 -6.71 -21.26
C ASN A 175 31.80 -6.35 -21.96
N ASP A 176 32.91 -6.89 -21.45
CA ASP A 176 34.22 -6.96 -22.10
C ASP A 176 34.37 -8.35 -22.76
#